data_AF-A0A318HY09-F1
#
_entry.id   AF-A0A318HY09-F1
#
_cell.length_a   1.000
_cell.length_b   1.000
_cell.length_c   1.000
_cell.angle_alpha   90.00
_cell.angle_beta   90.00
_cell.angle_gamma   90.00
#
_symmetry.space_group_name_H-M   'P 1'
#
loop_
_entity.id
_entity.type
_entity.pdbx_description
1 polymer ?
#
loop_
_entity_poly.entity_id
_entity_poly.type
_entity_poly.pdbx_seq_one_letter_code
_entity_poly.pdbx_strand_id
1 'polypeptide(L)' 'NFYLYLVRHISDKVKPLKKTSRLKAFILHFVSVPAKWVRTGRQNVLNLYTNKNYYAEVFIE' A
#
# COMPACT_ATOMS: atom_id res chain seq x y z
N ASN A 1 -15.44 6.33 -8.29
CA ASN A 1 -14.31 5.54 -8.82
C ASN A 1 -13.50 5.01 -7.65
N PHE A 2 -13.40 3.69 -7.50
CA PHE A 2 -12.72 3.00 -6.39
C PHE A 2 -11.26 3.44 -6.19
N TYR A 3 -10.49 3.58 -7.27
CA TYR A 3 -9.08 3.94 -7.17
C TYR A 3 -8.87 5.39 -6.74
N LEU A 4 -9.74 6.32 -7.17
CA LEU A 4 -9.68 7.70 -6.69
C LEU A 4 -9.98 7.79 -5.19
N TYR A 5 -10.89 6.95 -4.68
CA TYR A 5 -11.15 6.84 -3.25
C TYR A 5 -9.91 6.35 -2.48
N LEU A 6 -9.27 5.28 -2.97
CA LEU A 6 -8.04 4.74 -2.37
C LEU A 6 -6.89 5.75 -2.36
N VAL A 7 -6.64 6.41 -3.50
CA VAL A 7 -5.59 7.44 -3.59
C VAL A 7 -5.83 8.55 -2.57
N ARG A 8 -7.08 8.99 -2.41
CA ARG A 8 -7.42 10.06 -1.46
C ARG A 8 -7.14 9.67 -0.01
N HIS A 9 -7.44 8.42 0.39
CA HIS A 9 -7.19 7.93 1.76
C HIS A 9 -5.71 7.62 2.01
N ILE A 10 -5.04 6.98 1.05
CA ILE A 10 -3.67 6.47 1.25
C ILE A 10 -2.63 7.59 1.11
N SER A 11 -2.92 8.63 0.31
CA SER A 11 -1.97 9.74 0.07
C SER A 11 -1.57 10.51 1.32
N ASP A 12 -2.41 10.53 2.37
CA ASP A 12 -2.06 11.20 3.62
C ASP A 12 -0.97 10.44 4.41
N LYS A 13 -0.86 9.12 4.21
CA LYS A 13 0.12 8.26 4.88
C LYS A 13 1.31 7.87 4.01
N VAL A 14 1.20 8.01 2.69
CA VAL A 14 2.25 7.63 1.72
C VAL A 14 2.87 8.88 1.10
N LYS A 15 3.99 9.34 1.68
CA LYS A 15 4.71 10.57 1.28
C LYS A 15 4.87 10.80 -0.24
N PRO A 16 5.26 9.80 -1.08
CA PRO A 16 5.41 10.04 -2.53
C PRO A 16 4.08 10.15 -3.30
N LEU A 17 2.93 9.93 -2.66
CA LEU A 17 1.61 10.00 -3.26
C LEU A 17 0.89 11.28 -2.84
N LYS A 18 0.31 12.02 -3.78
CA LYS A 18 -0.57 13.17 -3.52
C LYS A 18 -2.01 12.81 -3.84
N LYS A 19 -2.98 13.51 -3.24
CA LYS A 19 -4.42 13.36 -3.56
C LYS A 19 -4.73 13.57 -5.05
N THR A 20 -3.94 14.40 -5.72
CA THR A 20 -4.04 14.70 -7.16
C THR A 20 -3.19 13.78 -8.04
N SER A 21 -2.42 12.86 -7.45
CA SER A 21 -1.57 11.93 -8.21
C SER A 21 -2.41 11.06 -9.13
N ARG A 22 -1.92 10.87 -10.36
CA ARG A 22 -2.52 9.95 -11.32
C ARG A 22 -2.37 8.51 -10.83
N LEU A 23 -3.25 7.63 -11.29
CA LEU A 23 -3.31 6.22 -10.90
C LEU A 23 -1.98 5.46 -11.13
N LYS A 24 -1.20 5.84 -12.15
CA LYS A 24 0.14 5.26 -12.38
C LYS A 24 1.11 5.46 -11.22
N ALA A 25 1.06 6.61 -10.54
CA ALA A 25 1.93 6.90 -9.41
C ALA A 25 1.49 6.09 -8.18
N PHE A 26 0.18 5.89 -8.01
CA PHE A 26 -0.36 4.97 -7.00
C PHE A 26 0.13 3.54 -7.21
N ILE A 27 0.05 3.04 -8.44
CA ILE A 27 0.56 1.72 -8.78
C ILE A 27 2.06 1.63 -8.45
N LEU A 28 2.87 2.55 -8.96
CA LEU A 28 4.32 2.52 -8.78
C LEU A 28 4.76 2.58 -7.30
N HIS A 29 4.17 3.49 -6.53
CA HIS A 29 4.65 3.72 -5.16
C HIS A 29 4.01 2.77 -4.15
N PHE A 30 2.73 2.41 -4.33
CA PHE A 30 1.97 1.64 -3.34
C PHE A 30 1.67 0.19 -3.75
N VAL A 31 1.35 -0.08 -5.02
CA VAL A 31 0.93 -1.44 -5.44
C VAL A 31 2.12 -2.30 -5.83
N SER A 32 3.10 -1.73 -6.55
CA SER A 32 4.29 -2.42 -7.05
C SER A 32 5.32 -2.63 -5.94
N VAL A 33 5.01 -3.55 -5.01
CA VAL A 33 5.91 -4.00 -3.95
C VAL A 33 6.05 -5.52 -4.00
N PRO A 34 7.28 -6.07 -3.93
CA PRO A 34 7.48 -7.50 -3.85
C PRO A 34 6.80 -8.06 -2.60
N ALA A 35 5.99 -9.11 -2.78
CA ALA A 35 5.23 -9.71 -1.70
C ALA A 35 5.10 -11.22 -1.86
N LYS A 36 4.89 -11.92 -0.75
CA LYS A 36 4.67 -13.37 -0.73
C LYS A 36 3.59 -13.71 0.29
N TRP A 37 2.62 -14.53 -0.14
CA TRP A 37 1.70 -15.18 0.78
C TRP A 37 2.38 -16.37 1.44
N VAL A 38 2.33 -16.43 2.77
CA VAL A 38 2.87 -17.52 3.57
C VAL A 38 1.76 -18.07 4.46
N ARG A 39 1.66 -19.40 4.54
CA ARG A 39 0.74 -20.07 5.46
C ARG A 39 1.44 -20.28 6.80
N THR A 40 0.96 -19.61 7.85
CA THR A 40 1.50 -19.72 9.21
C THR A 40 0.35 -19.90 10.19
N GLY A 41 0.38 -20.94 11.03
CA GLY A 41 -0.63 -21.12 12.08
C GLY A 41 -2.08 -21.17 11.58
N ARG A 42 -2.35 -21.80 10.42
CA ARG A 42 -3.67 -21.83 9.76
C ARG A 42 -4.19 -20.45 9.30
N GLN A 43 -3.32 -19.45 9.21
CA GLN A 43 -3.61 -18.14 8.61
C GLN A 43 -2.74 -17.93 7.36
N ASN A 44 -3.30 -17.22 6.37
CA ASN A 44 -2.53 -16.72 5.24
C ASN A 44 -2.06 -15.31 5.62
N VAL A 45 -0.74 -15.10 5.62
CA VAL A 45 -0.12 -13.82 5.93
C VAL A 45 0.59 -13.33 4.68
N LEU A 46 0.37 -12.06 4.31
CA LEU A 46 1.06 -11.42 3.19
C LEU A 46 2.31 -10.72 3.72
N ASN A 47 3.48 -11.27 3.40
CA ASN A 47 4.75 -10.64 3.72
C ASN A 47 5.12 -9.64 2.62
N LEU A 48 5.41 -8.39 3.00
CA LEU A 48 5.90 -7.34 2.11
C LEU A 48 7.42 -7.20 2.28
N TYR A 49 8.17 -7.26 1.18
CA TYR A 49 9.64 -7.17 1.21
C TYR A 49 10.09 -5.78 0.74
N THR A 50 10.08 -4.82 1.66
CA THR A 50 10.43 -3.43 1.35
C THR A 50 10.94 -2.68 2.58
N ASN A 51 11.75 -1.64 2.36
CA ASN A 51 12.18 -0.67 3.37
C ASN A 51 11.20 0.51 3.55
N LYS A 52 10.02 0.43 2.93
CA LYS A 52 8.98 1.47 3.01
C LYS A 52 8.21 1.33 4.33
N ASN A 53 8.60 2.12 5.33
CA ASN A 53 8.03 2.01 6.68
C ASN A 53 6.52 2.34 6.76
N TYR A 54 5.98 3.11 5.83
CA TYR A 54 4.57 3.50 5.85
C TYR A 54 3.60 2.31 5.77
N TYR A 55 3.99 1.13 5.27
CA TYR A 55 3.11 -0.04 5.27
C TYR A 55 2.76 -0.53 6.68
N ALA A 56 3.58 -0.21 7.69
CA ALA A 56 3.26 -0.49 9.08
C ALA A 56 2.14 0.42 9.61
N GLU A 57 1.98 1.62 9.07
CA GLU A 57 1.09 2.66 9.59
C GLU A 57 -0.18 2.84 8.74
N VAL A 58 -0.14 2.47 7.45
CA VAL A 58 -1.22 2.73 6.49
C VAL A 58 -2.54 2.11 6.92
N PHE A 59 -2.50 0.90 7.47
CA PHE A 59 -3.69 0.10 7.80
C PHE A 59 -4.10 0.12 9.28
N ILE A 60 -3.40 0.89 10.12
CA ILE A 60 -3.78 1.12 11.50
C ILE A 60 -4.83 2.25 11.51
N GLU A 61 -5.97 2.02 12.16
CA GLU A 61 -7.05 3.02 12.36
C GLU A 61 -6.63 4.17 13.27
#